data_AF-A0A7W5D3X9-F1
#
_entry.id   AF-A0A7W5D3X9-F1
#
_cell.length_a   1.000
_cell.length_b   1.000
_cell.length_c   1.000
_cell.angle_alpha   90.00
_cell.angle_beta   90.00
_cell.angle_gamma   90.00
#
_symmetry.space_group_name_H-M   'P 1'
#
loop_
_entity.id
_entity.type
_entity.pdbx_description
1 polymer ?
#
loop_
_entity_poly.entity_id
_entity_poly.type
_entity_poly.pdbx_seq_one_letter_code
_entity_poly.pdbx_strand_id
1 'polypeptide(L)'
;MTSPTLTRRAFLPAGLALGSIAAGSAVAQNAPAALTTAPVSQLNLSPRLTMHAIDTHNGSPGAGMKVQLSKYDGDDLRVLRRFETNKGGRTDEPLLVDATYQPGRYELLLMFEDYFNARGTQLPKPNFLSQVPVRFRISNPAERIHLAILFTPWGYSYYRGS
;
A
#
# COMPACT_ATOMS: atom_id res chain seq x y z
N MET A 1 -5.79 -3.67 -51.14
CA MET A 1 -6.13 -2.44 -50.40
C MET A 1 -7.61 -2.15 -50.59
N THR A 2 -8.45 -2.37 -49.58
CA THR A 2 -9.77 -1.72 -49.45
C THR A 2 -10.26 -1.93 -48.01
N SER A 3 -10.01 -0.95 -47.14
CA SER A 3 -10.56 -0.90 -45.79
C SER A 3 -12.06 -0.64 -45.84
N PRO A 4 -12.89 -1.30 -45.02
CA PRO A 4 -14.29 -0.90 -44.87
C PRO A 4 -14.41 0.35 -43.99
N THR A 5 -14.93 1.43 -44.57
CA THR A 5 -15.27 2.69 -43.92
C THR A 5 -16.45 2.50 -42.97
N LEU A 6 -16.26 2.73 -41.67
CA LEU A 6 -17.35 2.77 -40.68
C LEU A 6 -17.99 4.17 -40.68
N THR A 7 -19.19 4.28 -41.24
CA THR A 7 -19.99 5.51 -41.25
C THR A 7 -20.56 5.80 -39.86
N ARG A 8 -20.28 7.00 -39.36
CA ARG A 8 -20.70 7.54 -38.05
C ARG A 8 -22.23 7.53 -37.93
N ARG A 9 -22.75 6.76 -36.96
CA ARG A 9 -24.16 6.73 -36.57
C ARG A 9 -24.68 8.13 -36.24
N ALA A 10 -25.78 8.50 -36.87
CA ALA A 10 -26.59 9.65 -36.53
C ALA A 10 -27.22 9.46 -35.14
N PHE A 11 -27.07 10.46 -34.27
CA PHE A 11 -27.81 10.56 -33.01
C PHE A 11 -29.04 11.44 -33.22
N LEU A 12 -30.22 10.85 -33.02
CA LEU A 12 -31.50 11.55 -32.82
C LEU A 12 -31.58 11.99 -31.35
N PRO A 13 -31.88 13.27 -31.02
CA PRO A 13 -32.27 13.64 -29.67
C PRO A 13 -33.78 13.46 -29.52
N ALA A 14 -34.20 12.57 -28.62
CA ALA A 14 -35.60 12.42 -28.25
C ALA A 14 -35.78 12.70 -26.74
N GLY A 15 -36.60 13.70 -26.43
CA GLY A 15 -37.43 13.76 -25.22
C GLY A 15 -36.81 14.35 -23.96
N LEU A 16 -37.05 15.64 -23.72
CA LEU A 16 -37.08 16.19 -22.36
C LEU A 16 -38.28 15.60 -21.62
N ALA A 17 -38.04 14.81 -20.57
CA ALA A 17 -39.04 14.49 -19.56
C ALA A 17 -38.78 15.37 -18.32
N LEU A 18 -39.75 16.23 -17.99
CA LEU A 18 -39.77 17.04 -16.77
C LEU A 18 -40.06 16.14 -15.57
N GLY A 19 -39.01 15.67 -14.90
CA GLY A 19 -39.09 15.04 -13.58
C GLY A 19 -38.85 16.09 -12.49
N SER A 20 -39.86 16.35 -11.67
CA SER A 20 -39.78 17.19 -10.47
C SER A 20 -38.88 16.55 -9.43
N ILE A 21 -37.71 17.14 -9.21
CA ILE A 21 -36.76 16.71 -8.17
C ILE A 21 -37.19 17.36 -6.85
N ALA A 22 -37.63 16.55 -5.90
CA ALA A 22 -37.76 16.99 -4.52
C ALA A 22 -36.37 17.38 -4.00
N ALA A 23 -36.21 18.64 -3.60
CA ALA A 23 -34.97 19.15 -3.03
C ALA A 23 -34.74 18.50 -1.65
N GLY A 24 -34.08 17.35 -1.64
CA GLY A 24 -33.48 16.81 -0.43
C GLY A 24 -32.38 17.76 0.04
N SER A 25 -32.46 18.21 1.28
CA SER A 25 -31.46 19.06 1.91
C SER A 25 -30.10 18.36 1.85
N ALA A 26 -29.21 18.84 0.98
CA ALA A 26 -27.83 18.39 0.94
C ALA A 26 -27.18 18.79 2.27
N VAL A 27 -26.81 17.79 3.09
CA VAL A 27 -25.94 18.01 4.24
C VAL A 27 -24.61 18.49 3.67
N ALA A 28 -24.29 19.77 3.89
CA ALA A 28 -23.02 20.34 3.47
C ALA A 28 -21.90 19.49 4.08
N GLN A 29 -21.12 18.83 3.23
CA GLN A 29 -19.88 18.20 3.66
C GLN A 29 -18.99 19.34 4.17
N ASN A 30 -18.66 19.32 5.46
CA ASN A 30 -17.74 20.29 6.04
C ASN A 30 -16.46 20.31 5.19
N ALA A 31 -16.06 21.49 4.73
CA ALA A 31 -14.82 21.65 4.01
C ALA A 31 -13.68 21.05 4.84
N PRO A 32 -12.75 20.28 4.23
CA PRO A 32 -11.63 19.72 4.96
C PRO A 32 -10.86 20.86 5.62
N ALA A 33 -10.61 20.72 6.92
CA ALA A 33 -9.87 21.71 7.67
C ALA A 33 -8.53 21.98 6.97
N ALA A 34 -8.20 23.27 6.80
CA ALA A 34 -6.92 23.67 6.25
C ALA A 34 -5.80 23.05 7.09
N LEU A 35 -4.79 22.48 6.42
CA LEU A 35 -3.61 21.97 7.09
C LEU A 35 -2.98 23.11 7.89
N THR A 36 -3.03 23.02 9.22
CA THR A 36 -2.49 24.05 10.13
C THR A 36 -0.96 24.04 10.18
N THR A 37 -0.34 23.05 9.53
CA THR A 37 1.11 22.90 9.39
C THR A 37 1.43 22.54 7.95
N ALA A 38 2.43 23.21 7.38
CA ALA A 38 2.91 22.89 6.05
C ALA A 38 3.37 21.42 5.99
N PRO A 39 3.11 20.70 4.89
CA PRO A 39 3.63 19.35 4.72
C PRO A 39 5.16 19.38 4.80
N VAL A 40 5.73 18.45 5.58
CA VAL A 40 7.19 18.35 5.72
C VAL A 40 7.77 17.95 4.37
N SER A 41 8.57 18.83 3.79
CA SER A 41 9.30 18.54 2.57
C SER A 41 10.30 17.40 2.84
N GLN A 42 10.18 16.32 2.08
CA GLN A 42 11.07 15.18 2.19
C GLN A 42 12.37 15.34 1.39
N LEU A 43 12.59 16.52 0.76
CA LEU A 43 13.73 16.81 -0.10
C LEU A 43 15.10 16.65 0.59
N ASN A 44 15.16 16.80 1.92
CA ASN A 44 16.42 16.76 2.68
C ASN A 44 16.58 15.50 3.54
N LEU A 45 15.73 14.49 3.37
CA LEU A 45 15.88 13.24 4.13
C LEU A 45 16.98 12.36 3.51
N SER A 46 17.84 11.80 4.36
CA SER A 46 18.83 10.84 3.92
C SER A 46 18.17 9.61 3.27
N PRO A 47 18.88 8.94 2.32
CA PRO A 47 18.42 7.69 1.72
C PRO A 47 18.02 6.67 2.77
N ARG A 48 16.85 6.05 2.58
CA ARG A 48 16.24 5.17 3.58
C ARG A 48 15.21 4.22 2.98
N LEU A 49 15.04 3.10 3.65
CA LEU A 49 13.95 2.15 3.41
C LEU A 49 12.88 2.36 4.48
N THR A 50 11.65 2.59 4.05
CA THR A 50 10.48 2.65 4.94
C THR A 50 9.35 1.81 4.38
N MET A 51 8.35 1.49 5.21
CA MET A 51 7.18 0.76 4.79
C MET A 51 5.89 1.32 5.38
N HIS A 52 4.76 0.98 4.78
CA HIS A 52 3.44 1.22 5.32
C HIS A 52 2.50 0.08 4.93
N ALA A 53 2.03 -0.68 5.92
CA ALA A 53 1.07 -1.75 5.79
C ALA A 53 -0.35 -1.20 6.02
N ILE A 54 -1.24 -1.46 5.07
CA ILE A 54 -2.63 -1.04 5.07
C ILE A 54 -3.51 -2.27 4.90
N ASP A 55 -4.31 -2.56 5.92
CA ASP A 55 -5.31 -3.62 5.89
C ASP A 55 -6.57 -3.09 5.22
N THR A 56 -6.75 -3.46 3.95
CA THR A 56 -7.91 -3.04 3.16
C THR A 56 -9.13 -3.92 3.40
N HIS A 57 -8.98 -5.06 4.08
CA HIS A 57 -10.12 -5.87 4.52
C HIS A 57 -10.87 -5.19 5.66
N ASN A 58 -10.14 -4.67 6.65
CA ASN A 58 -10.71 -3.95 7.79
C ASN A 58 -10.74 -2.42 7.60
N GLY A 59 -10.24 -1.90 6.48
CA GLY A 59 -10.17 -0.46 6.21
C GLY A 59 -9.31 0.31 7.22
N SER A 60 -8.22 -0.29 7.70
CA SER A 60 -7.39 0.26 8.79
C SER A 60 -5.90 0.11 8.52
N PRO A 61 -5.02 0.85 9.22
CA PRO A 61 -3.59 0.53 9.20
C PRO A 61 -3.35 -0.90 9.71
N GLY A 62 -2.39 -1.58 9.08
CA GLY A 62 -1.98 -2.93 9.44
C GLY A 62 -1.15 -2.97 10.72
N ALA A 63 -1.66 -2.41 11.83
CA ALA A 63 -1.00 -2.33 13.12
C ALA A 63 -0.84 -3.69 13.80
N GLY A 64 0.30 -3.91 14.46
CA GLY A 64 0.64 -5.17 15.13
C GLY A 64 1.04 -6.30 14.16
N MET A 65 1.29 -5.99 12.89
CA MET A 65 1.75 -6.95 11.90
C MET A 65 3.22 -7.31 12.19
N LYS A 66 3.49 -8.58 12.45
CA LYS A 66 4.86 -9.10 12.55
C LYS A 66 5.50 -9.16 11.16
N VAL A 67 6.73 -8.67 11.08
CA VAL A 67 7.51 -8.62 9.83
C VAL A 67 8.95 -9.04 10.09
N GLN A 68 9.52 -9.80 9.17
CA GLN A 68 10.95 -10.10 9.15
C GLN A 68 11.60 -9.44 7.93
N LEU A 69 12.58 -8.56 8.16
CA LEU A 69 13.45 -8.00 7.13
C LEU A 69 14.70 -8.86 6.97
N SER A 70 14.98 -9.25 5.73
CA SER A 70 16.14 -10.05 5.36
C SER A 70 16.85 -9.46 4.13
N LYS A 71 18.14 -9.75 4.01
CA LYS A 71 18.96 -9.45 2.82
C LYS A 71 19.44 -10.76 2.22
N TYR A 72 19.43 -10.86 0.90
CA TYR A 72 20.02 -12.00 0.21
C TYR A 72 21.55 -11.91 0.25
N ASP A 73 22.20 -13.02 0.56
CA ASP A 73 23.63 -13.26 0.44
C ASP A 73 23.83 -14.45 -0.50
N GLY A 74 24.17 -14.18 -1.77
CA GLY A 74 23.94 -15.16 -2.83
C GLY A 74 22.46 -15.55 -2.88
N ASP A 75 22.17 -16.85 -2.82
CA ASP A 75 20.80 -17.38 -2.82
C ASP A 75 20.21 -17.58 -1.41
N ASP A 76 21.02 -17.37 -0.37
CA ASP A 76 20.60 -17.49 1.02
C ASP A 76 19.99 -16.19 1.55
N LEU A 77 19.01 -16.33 2.44
CA LEU A 77 18.37 -15.20 3.13
C LEU A 77 18.98 -15.02 4.52
N ARG A 78 19.68 -13.90 4.71
CA ARG A 78 20.18 -13.49 6.04
C ARG A 78 19.20 -12.52 6.70
N VAL A 79 18.64 -12.93 7.84
CA VAL A 79 17.74 -12.07 8.63
C VAL A 79 18.52 -10.88 9.20
N LEU A 80 18.00 -9.68 8.98
CA LEU A 80 18.56 -8.45 9.51
C LEU A 80 17.82 -7.98 10.77
N ARG A 81 16.48 -8.05 10.75
CA ARG A 81 15.63 -7.54 11.82
C ARG A 81 14.26 -8.23 11.81
N ARG A 82 13.69 -8.43 12.99
CA ARG A 82 12.26 -8.75 13.19
C ARG A 82 11.61 -7.60 13.95
N PHE A 83 10.40 -7.22 13.56
CA PHE A 83 9.69 -6.10 14.16
C PHE A 83 8.18 -6.25 14.01
N GLU A 84 7.43 -5.42 14.73
CA GLU A 84 5.99 -5.25 14.58
C GLU A 84 5.66 -3.84 14.13
N THR A 85 4.62 -3.70 13.32
CA THR A 85 4.15 -2.39 12.88
C THR A 85 3.43 -1.64 14.01
N ASN A 86 3.67 -0.33 14.09
CA ASN A 86 3.02 0.58 15.04
C ASN A 86 1.53 0.79 14.69
N LYS A 87 0.83 1.61 15.49
CA LYS A 87 -0.60 1.93 15.31
C LYS A 87 -0.95 2.49 13.93
N GLY A 88 0.02 3.13 13.27
CA GLY A 88 -0.11 3.67 11.92
C GLY A 88 0.28 2.69 10.81
N GLY A 89 0.50 1.40 11.10
CA GLY A 89 0.92 0.41 10.11
C GLY A 89 2.35 0.59 9.58
N ARG A 90 3.18 1.35 10.29
CA ARG A 90 4.57 1.69 9.91
C ARG A 90 5.55 1.18 10.97
N THR A 91 6.82 1.50 10.83
CA THR A 91 7.80 1.47 11.91
C THR A 91 8.07 2.90 12.39
N ASP A 92 8.45 3.07 13.66
CA ASP A 92 8.79 4.40 14.19
C ASP A 92 10.09 4.94 13.58
N GLU A 93 11.04 4.04 13.33
CA GLU A 93 12.29 4.32 12.62
C GLU A 93 12.29 3.71 11.22
N PRO A 94 13.10 4.23 10.27
CA PRO A 94 13.33 3.56 9.01
C PRO A 94 13.86 2.13 9.19
N LEU A 95 13.49 1.25 8.27
CA LEU A 95 13.93 -0.13 8.26
C LEU A 95 15.44 -0.26 8.01
N LEU A 96 15.95 0.59 7.12
CA LEU A 96 17.37 0.74 6.80
C LEU A 96 17.64 2.23 6.57
N VAL A 97 18.74 2.71 7.11
CA VAL A 97 19.24 4.08 6.97
C VAL A 97 20.76 4.11 7.11
N ASP A 98 21.39 5.15 6.60
CA ASP A 98 22.83 5.39 6.70
C ASP A 98 23.65 4.15 6.26
N ALA A 99 24.60 3.69 7.08
CA ALA A 99 25.47 2.55 6.74
C ALA A 99 24.72 1.23 6.51
N THR A 100 23.48 1.08 7.01
CA THR A 100 22.66 -0.12 6.79
C THR A 100 21.90 -0.09 5.47
N TYR A 101 21.72 1.10 4.88
CA TYR A 101 21.06 1.28 3.60
C TYR A 101 22.04 1.03 2.45
N GLN A 102 22.14 -0.23 2.06
CA GLN A 102 23.10 -0.69 1.05
C GLN A 102 22.38 -1.23 -0.18
N PRO A 103 22.98 -1.13 -1.38
CA PRO A 103 22.49 -1.85 -2.54
C PRO A 103 22.40 -3.38 -2.26
N GLY A 104 21.41 -4.02 -2.87
CA GLY A 104 21.19 -5.46 -2.71
C GLY A 104 19.74 -5.90 -2.93
N ARG A 105 19.53 -7.21 -2.85
CA ARG A 105 18.20 -7.84 -2.87
C ARG A 105 17.72 -8.02 -1.43
N TYR A 106 16.48 -7.66 -1.17
CA TYR A 106 15.88 -7.66 0.16
C TYR A 106 14.50 -8.33 0.13
N GLU A 107 14.07 -8.80 1.30
CA GLU A 107 12.77 -9.39 1.51
C GLU A 107 12.15 -8.90 2.82
N LEU A 108 10.87 -8.53 2.77
CA LEU A 108 10.00 -8.44 3.95
C LEU A 108 9.08 -9.66 3.96
N LEU A 109 9.18 -10.53 4.97
CA LEU A 109 8.24 -11.62 5.19
C LEU A 109 7.15 -11.14 6.15
N LEU A 110 5.93 -11.00 5.65
CA LEU A 110 4.76 -10.50 6.39
C LEU A 110 3.97 -11.68 6.96
N MET A 111 3.69 -11.68 8.27
CA MET A 111 3.01 -12.78 8.96
C MET A 111 1.48 -12.58 8.95
N PHE A 112 0.84 -12.80 7.81
CA PHE A 112 -0.60 -12.58 7.61
C PHE A 112 -1.48 -13.47 8.48
N GLU A 113 -1.11 -14.75 8.63
CA GLU A 113 -1.90 -15.66 9.45
C GLU A 113 -1.94 -15.22 10.91
N ASP A 114 -0.78 -14.91 11.51
CA ASP A 114 -0.68 -14.37 12.86
C ASP A 114 -1.56 -13.11 13.01
N TYR A 115 -1.46 -12.20 12.05
CA TYR A 115 -2.19 -10.94 12.07
C TYR A 115 -3.72 -11.12 12.01
N PHE A 116 -4.23 -11.90 11.07
CA PHE A 116 -5.68 -12.11 10.93
C PHE A 116 -6.25 -13.00 12.05
N ASN A 117 -5.47 -13.95 12.57
CA ASN A 117 -5.85 -14.71 13.76
C ASN A 117 -5.98 -13.80 14.98
N ALA A 118 -5.03 -12.90 15.21
CA ALA A 118 -5.07 -11.94 16.32
C ALA A 118 -6.27 -10.97 16.24
N ARG A 119 -6.79 -10.72 15.04
CA ARG A 119 -8.01 -9.92 14.82
C ARG A 119 -9.31 -10.73 14.86
N GLY A 120 -9.24 -12.05 15.06
CA GLY A 120 -10.42 -12.91 15.08
C GLY A 120 -11.10 -13.07 13.72
N THR A 121 -10.40 -12.80 12.62
CA THR A 121 -10.94 -12.99 11.26
C THR A 121 -11.17 -14.50 11.02
N GLN A 122 -12.41 -14.88 10.74
CA GLN A 122 -12.75 -16.26 10.41
C GLN A 122 -12.33 -16.58 8.98
N LEU A 123 -11.30 -17.41 8.83
CA LEU A 123 -10.73 -17.82 7.55
C LEU A 123 -10.72 -19.36 7.45
N PRO A 124 -10.87 -19.92 6.24
CA PRO A 124 -10.58 -21.33 6.00
C PRO A 124 -9.19 -21.70 6.50
N LYS A 125 -9.03 -22.92 7.01
CA LYS A 125 -7.75 -23.46 7.47
C LYS A 125 -7.25 -24.55 6.52
N PRO A 126 -5.98 -24.51 6.08
CA PRO A 126 -5.00 -23.43 6.33
C PRO A 126 -5.40 -22.10 5.66
N ASN A 127 -4.92 -20.97 6.19
CA ASN A 127 -5.18 -19.67 5.58
C ASN A 127 -4.67 -19.65 4.14
N PHE A 128 -5.39 -18.99 3.24
CA PHE A 128 -4.94 -18.85 1.85
C PHE A 128 -3.60 -18.10 1.74
N LEU A 129 -3.42 -17.04 2.54
CA LEU A 129 -2.14 -16.36 2.74
C LEU A 129 -1.72 -16.52 4.21
N SER A 130 -0.60 -17.20 4.46
CA SER A 130 -0.04 -17.36 5.82
C SER A 130 1.17 -16.46 6.06
N GLN A 131 2.24 -16.65 5.28
CA GLN A 131 3.43 -15.83 5.29
C GLN A 131 3.69 -15.33 3.86
N VAL A 132 3.77 -14.01 3.70
CA VAL A 132 3.81 -13.38 2.39
C VAL A 132 5.14 -12.64 2.19
N PRO A 133 6.01 -13.09 1.27
CA PRO A 133 7.24 -12.38 0.97
C PRO A 133 6.99 -11.20 0.03
N VAL A 134 7.55 -10.04 0.38
CA VAL A 134 7.68 -8.87 -0.49
C VAL A 134 9.16 -8.71 -0.83
N ARG A 135 9.51 -9.02 -2.08
CA ARG A 135 10.89 -8.98 -2.58
C ARG A 135 11.13 -7.72 -3.40
N PHE A 136 12.26 -7.07 -3.15
CA PHE A 136 12.61 -5.82 -3.82
C PHE A 136 14.13 -5.66 -3.88
N ARG A 137 14.59 -4.71 -4.70
CA ARG A 137 16.01 -4.39 -4.86
C ARG A 137 16.27 -2.92 -4.58
N ILE A 138 17.32 -2.67 -3.82
CA ILE A 138 17.94 -1.35 -3.71
C ILE A 138 19.09 -1.34 -4.71
N SER A 139 19.00 -0.48 -5.74
CA SER A 139 20.03 -0.36 -6.77
C SER A 139 20.81 0.94 -6.63
N ASN A 140 20.11 2.06 -6.40
CA ASN A 140 20.71 3.37 -6.22
C ASN A 140 20.74 3.74 -4.72
N PRO A 141 21.91 3.86 -4.08
CA PRO A 141 22.02 4.20 -2.67
C PRO A 141 21.63 5.65 -2.35
N ALA A 142 21.48 6.52 -3.38
CA ALA A 142 21.01 7.89 -3.20
C ALA A 142 19.48 8.01 -3.15
N GLU A 143 18.75 6.95 -3.51
CA GLU A 143 17.30 6.97 -3.58
C GLU A 143 16.65 6.60 -2.24
N ARG A 144 15.48 7.18 -1.99
CA ARG A 144 14.58 6.75 -0.93
C ARG A 144 13.61 5.73 -1.49
N ILE A 145 13.31 4.70 -0.70
CA ILE A 145 12.34 3.66 -1.05
C ILE A 145 11.31 3.59 0.06
N HIS A 146 10.06 3.88 -0.30
CA HIS A 146 8.91 3.63 0.54
C HIS A 146 8.12 2.45 -0.04
N LEU A 147 7.91 1.39 0.75
CA LEU A 147 7.09 0.26 0.36
C LEU A 147 5.68 0.43 0.92
N ALA A 148 4.74 0.83 0.07
CA ALA A 148 3.32 0.84 0.42
C ALA A 148 2.74 -0.54 0.12
N ILE A 149 2.16 -1.19 1.13
CA ILE A 149 1.66 -2.56 1.07
C ILE A 149 0.19 -2.53 1.48
N LEU A 150 -0.68 -2.93 0.56
CA LEU A 150 -2.12 -3.04 0.79
C LEU A 150 -2.48 -4.51 0.80
N PHE A 151 -3.27 -4.96 1.77
CA PHE A 151 -3.54 -6.39 1.91
C PHE A 151 -4.91 -6.74 2.49
N THR A 152 -5.34 -7.94 2.13
CA THR A 152 -6.53 -8.65 2.63
C THR A 152 -6.11 -10.09 2.97
N PRO A 153 -7.00 -10.90 3.58
CA PRO A 153 -6.73 -12.33 3.77
C PRO A 153 -6.47 -13.13 2.49
N TRP A 154 -6.86 -12.60 1.31
CA TRP A 154 -6.85 -13.33 0.05
C TRP A 154 -5.95 -12.73 -1.02
N GLY A 155 -5.38 -11.56 -0.78
CA GLY A 155 -4.57 -10.88 -1.76
C GLY A 155 -3.82 -9.69 -1.17
N TYR A 156 -2.76 -9.28 -1.83
CA TYR A 156 -1.98 -8.12 -1.47
C TYR A 156 -1.44 -7.46 -2.73
N SER A 157 -1.13 -6.17 -2.61
CA SER A 157 -0.37 -5.42 -3.59
C SER A 157 0.68 -4.61 -2.87
N TYR A 158 1.79 -4.34 -3.56
CA TYR A 158 2.78 -3.40 -3.08
C TYR A 158 3.37 -2.62 -4.24
N TYR A 159 3.84 -1.42 -3.92
CA TYR A 159 4.50 -0.56 -4.87
C TYR A 159 5.55 0.31 -4.18
N ARG A 160 6.47 0.85 -4.98
CA ARG A 160 7.44 1.84 -4.54
C ARG A 160 6.79 3.22 -4.54
N GLY A 161 6.62 3.81 -3.36
CA GLY A 161 6.23 5.21 -3.17
C GLY A 161 7.40 6.19 -3.34
N SER A 162 7.07 7.48 -3.44
CA SER A 162 7.96 8.64 -3.57
C SER A 162 8.34 9.28 -2.23
#